data_AF-A0A7D7ZD39-F1
#
_entry.id   AF-A0A7D7ZD39-F1
#
_cell.length_a   1.000
_cell.length_b   1.000
_cell.length_c   1.000
_cell.angle_alpha   90.00
_cell.angle_beta   90.00
_cell.angle_gamma   90.00
#
_symmetry.space_group_name_H-M   'P 1'
#
loop_
_entity.id
_entity.type
_entity.pdbx_description
1 polymer ?
#
loop_
_entity_poly.entity_id
_entity_poly.type
_entity_poly.pdbx_seq_one_letter_code
_entity_poly.pdbx_strand_id
1 'polypeptide(L)'
;MLDGAPVLVEAKAHVREFFSPATQASRRSREKIERAFVEVAPSFGSVNPELWSRLYFQYANRLAHLWFFHRHGVKAHLLFVSYLNDHDVDGPSNSEVWSATFDAADYALGIKRNPLSSKFLHHTSPCVASTI
;
A
#
# COMPACT_ATOMS: atom_id res chain seq x y z
N MET A 1 18.30 12.03 -3.99
CA MET A 1 17.16 12.63 -4.72
C MET A 1 16.58 11.55 -5.61
N LEU A 2 15.28 11.58 -5.89
CA LEU A 2 14.65 10.63 -6.82
C LEU A 2 15.01 11.13 -8.23
N ASP A 3 15.88 10.41 -8.96
CA ASP A 3 16.48 10.84 -10.24
C ASP A 3 15.46 10.89 -11.39
N GLY A 4 14.42 11.73 -11.29
CA GLY A 4 13.31 11.79 -12.26
C GLY A 4 12.42 10.54 -12.29
N ALA A 5 12.63 9.61 -11.35
CA ALA A 5 11.85 8.37 -11.25
C ALA A 5 10.38 8.66 -10.87
N PRO A 6 9.39 7.98 -11.50
CA PRO A 6 7.99 8.13 -11.13
C PRO A 6 7.74 7.76 -9.67
N VAL A 7 6.88 8.52 -9.00
CA VAL A 7 6.43 8.25 -7.63
C VAL A 7 4.92 8.03 -7.64
N LEU A 8 4.51 6.84 -7.22
CA LEU A 8 3.13 6.54 -6.87
C LEU A 8 2.91 7.02 -5.44
N VAL A 9 1.91 7.87 -5.23
CA VAL A 9 1.59 8.39 -3.90
C VAL A 9 0.21 7.89 -3.50
N GLU A 10 0.10 7.33 -2.29
CA GLU A 10 -1.17 7.06 -1.64
C GLU A 10 -1.19 7.76 -0.28
N ALA A 11 -2.15 8.67 -0.11
CA ALA A 11 -2.33 9.44 1.10
C ALA A 11 -3.58 8.98 1.86
N LYS A 12 -3.48 8.89 3.18
CA LYS A 12 -4.60 8.59 4.10
C LYS A 12 -4.47 9.41 5.36
N ALA A 13 -5.60 9.82 5.93
CA ALA A 13 -5.64 10.57 7.18
C ALA A 13 -6.30 9.79 8.32
N HIS A 14 -7.07 8.76 7.99
CA HIS A 14 -7.75 7.92 8.96
C HIS A 14 -7.48 6.43 8.73
N VAL A 15 -7.19 5.71 9.81
CA VAL A 15 -6.78 4.29 9.76
C VAL A 15 -7.86 3.40 9.16
N ARG A 16 -9.15 3.71 9.31
CA ARG A 16 -10.22 2.91 8.68
C ARG A 16 -10.17 2.93 7.15
N GLU A 17 -9.59 3.96 6.54
CA GLU A 17 -9.37 3.99 5.08
C GLU A 17 -8.36 2.94 4.62
N PHE A 18 -7.49 2.48 5.52
CA PHE A 18 -6.52 1.42 5.25
C PHE A 18 -7.20 0.06 5.13
N PHE A 19 -8.24 -0.17 5.93
CA PHE A 19 -9.11 -1.36 5.90
C PHE A 19 -10.09 -1.31 4.73
N SER A 20 -9.54 -1.16 3.53
CA SER A 20 -10.32 -1.12 2.30
C SER A 20 -11.09 -2.43 2.10
N PRO A 21 -12.36 -2.34 1.65
CA PRO A 21 -13.16 -3.52 1.35
C PRO A 21 -12.57 -4.27 0.16
N ALA A 22 -13.10 -5.47 -0.08
CA ALA A 22 -12.80 -6.24 -1.27
C ALA A 22 -13.03 -5.42 -2.54
N THR A 23 -12.32 -5.79 -3.61
CA THR A 23 -12.42 -5.10 -4.91
C THR A 23 -13.87 -4.99 -5.39
N GLN A 24 -14.29 -3.77 -5.72
CA GLN A 24 -15.62 -3.48 -6.28
C GLN A 24 -15.63 -3.57 -7.82
N ALA A 25 -14.59 -4.15 -8.40
CA ALA A 25 -14.47 -4.29 -9.84
C ALA A 25 -15.49 -5.29 -10.40
N SER A 26 -15.92 -5.06 -11.65
CA SER A 26 -16.73 -6.05 -12.39
C SER A 26 -16.04 -7.40 -12.44
N ARG A 27 -16.79 -8.49 -12.64
CA ARG A 27 -16.25 -9.87 -12.70
C ARG A 27 -15.00 -9.99 -13.59
N ARG A 28 -15.07 -9.47 -14.82
CA ARG A 28 -13.95 -9.54 -15.78
C ARG A 28 -12.72 -8.78 -15.27
N SER A 29 -12.91 -7.63 -14.64
CA SER A 29 -11.82 -6.84 -14.07
C SER A 29 -11.25 -7.51 -12.82
N ARG A 30 -12.09 -8.10 -11.97
CA ARG A 30 -11.69 -8.87 -10.80
C ARG A 30 -10.81 -10.06 -11.19
N GLU A 31 -11.18 -10.82 -12.21
CA GLU A 31 -10.38 -11.94 -12.74
C GLU A 31 -9.00 -11.48 -13.27
N LYS A 32 -8.87 -10.24 -13.74
CA LYS A 32 -7.56 -9.67 -14.12
C LYS A 32 -6.74 -9.30 -12.89
N ILE A 33 -7.37 -8.67 -11.90
CA ILE A 33 -6.75 -8.27 -10.63
C ILE A 33 -6.22 -9.50 -9.89
N GLU A 34 -7.05 -10.53 -9.73
CA GLU A 34 -6.66 -11.76 -9.02
C GLU A 34 -5.50 -12.49 -9.72
N ARG A 35 -5.50 -12.54 -11.06
CA ARG A 35 -4.35 -13.07 -11.82
C ARG A 35 -3.09 -12.25 -11.61
N ALA A 36 -3.20 -10.93 -11.59
CA ALA A 36 -2.05 -10.07 -11.31
C ALA A 36 -1.51 -10.31 -9.88
N PHE A 37 -2.38 -10.53 -8.89
CA PHE A 37 -1.95 -10.85 -7.52
C PHE A 37 -1.27 -12.21 -7.41
N VAL A 38 -1.76 -13.24 -8.11
CA VAL A 38 -1.08 -14.54 -8.19
C VAL A 38 0.34 -14.40 -8.72
N GLU A 39 0.54 -13.50 -9.69
CA GLU A 39 1.86 -13.24 -10.26
C GLU A 39 2.77 -12.39 -9.35
N VAL A 40 2.19 -11.41 -8.65
CA VAL A 40 2.91 -10.44 -7.80
C VAL A 40 3.28 -10.98 -6.42
N ALA A 41 2.37 -11.68 -5.76
CA ALA A 41 2.49 -12.05 -4.35
C ALA A 41 3.81 -12.78 -4.00
N PRO A 42 4.34 -13.70 -4.83
CA PRO A 42 5.63 -14.34 -4.57
C PRO A 42 6.80 -13.36 -4.53
N SER A 43 6.74 -12.26 -5.30
CA SER A 43 7.76 -11.21 -5.28
C SER A 43 7.78 -10.43 -3.96
N PHE A 44 6.72 -10.55 -3.15
CA PHE A 44 6.60 -10.02 -1.79
C PHE A 44 6.69 -11.13 -0.71
N GLY A 45 7.07 -12.35 -1.09
CA GLY A 45 7.20 -13.48 -0.17
C GLY A 45 5.88 -14.08 0.31
N SER A 46 4.75 -13.65 -0.26
CA SER A 46 3.42 -14.16 0.05
C SER A 46 3.07 -15.38 -0.81
N VAL A 47 2.43 -16.36 -0.16
CA VAL A 47 1.93 -17.60 -0.78
C VAL A 47 0.40 -17.65 -0.84
N ASN A 48 -0.29 -16.60 -0.37
CA ASN A 48 -1.75 -16.53 -0.26
C ASN A 48 -2.32 -15.33 -1.08
N PRO A 49 -2.13 -15.30 -2.41
CA PRO A 49 -2.57 -14.18 -3.27
C PRO A 49 -4.09 -13.94 -3.25
N GLU A 50 -4.89 -14.95 -2.90
CA GLU A 50 -6.35 -14.85 -2.78
C GLU A 50 -6.83 -13.98 -1.60
N LEU A 51 -5.94 -13.67 -0.66
CA LEU A 51 -6.23 -12.73 0.44
C LEU A 51 -6.12 -11.26 -0.03
N TRP A 52 -5.32 -10.99 -1.06
CA TRP A 52 -5.00 -9.63 -1.54
C TRP A 52 -6.20 -8.93 -2.18
N SER A 53 -7.21 -9.66 -2.64
CA SER A 53 -8.45 -9.09 -3.19
C SER A 53 -9.53 -8.81 -2.14
N ARG A 54 -9.24 -9.07 -0.86
CA ARG A 54 -10.18 -8.96 0.28
C ARG A 54 -9.91 -7.69 1.10
N LEU A 55 -9.66 -7.84 2.40
CA LEU A 55 -9.27 -6.76 3.30
C LEU A 55 -7.88 -6.25 2.89
N TYR A 56 -7.68 -4.93 2.86
CA TYR A 56 -6.46 -4.26 2.40
C TYR A 56 -6.27 -4.25 0.87
N PHE A 57 -7.34 -4.39 0.09
CA PHE A 57 -7.27 -4.39 -1.38
C PHE A 57 -6.50 -3.19 -1.95
N GLN A 58 -6.73 -1.97 -1.45
CA GLN A 58 -6.02 -0.77 -1.94
C GLN A 58 -4.50 -0.90 -1.75
N TYR A 59 -4.06 -1.32 -0.56
CA TYR A 59 -2.66 -1.55 -0.24
C TYR A 59 -2.03 -2.59 -1.18
N ALA A 60 -2.63 -3.78 -1.26
CA ALA A 60 -2.22 -4.86 -2.14
C ALA A 60 -2.16 -4.43 -3.63
N ASN A 61 -3.14 -3.63 -4.06
CA ASN A 61 -3.19 -3.09 -5.41
C ASN A 61 -2.03 -2.11 -5.69
N ARG A 62 -1.59 -1.30 -4.71
CA ARG A 62 -0.40 -0.44 -4.90
C ARG A 62 0.90 -1.22 -5.01
N LEU A 63 1.04 -2.28 -4.23
CA LEU A 63 2.17 -3.21 -4.36
C LEU A 63 2.23 -3.82 -5.77
N ALA A 64 1.08 -4.25 -6.29
CA ALA A 64 0.98 -4.79 -7.64
C ALA A 64 1.32 -3.76 -8.73
N HIS A 65 0.92 -2.49 -8.57
CA HIS A 65 1.30 -1.43 -9.49
C HIS A 65 2.80 -1.15 -9.47
N LEU A 66 3.42 -1.07 -8.29
CA LEU A 66 4.86 -0.88 -8.16
C LEU A 66 5.62 -1.99 -8.90
N TRP A 67 5.24 -3.25 -8.66
CA TRP A 67 5.83 -4.39 -9.35
C TRP A 67 5.59 -4.34 -10.86
N PHE A 68 4.39 -3.93 -11.31
CA PHE A 68 4.08 -3.78 -12.73
C PHE A 68 5.02 -2.79 -13.42
N PHE A 69 5.31 -1.64 -12.81
CA PHE A 69 6.28 -0.69 -13.34
C PHE A 69 7.68 -1.30 -13.44
N HIS A 70 8.13 -1.96 -12.37
CA HIS A 70 9.46 -2.58 -12.35
C HIS A 70 9.61 -3.67 -13.40
N ARG A 71 8.56 -4.47 -13.62
CA ARG A 71 8.53 -5.49 -14.67
C ARG A 71 8.67 -4.89 -16.08
N HIS A 72 8.23 -3.66 -16.27
CA HIS A 72 8.35 -2.94 -17.55
C HIS A 72 9.58 -2.01 -17.59
N GLY A 73 10.56 -2.21 -16.70
CA GLY A 73 11.82 -1.46 -16.69
C GLY A 73 11.72 -0.05 -16.10
N VAL A 74 10.57 0.33 -15.55
CA VAL A 74 10.36 1.62 -14.90
C VAL A 74 10.69 1.49 -13.42
N LYS A 75 11.76 2.17 -12.97
CA LYS A 75 12.19 2.20 -11.56
C LYS A 75 11.31 3.13 -10.71
N ALA A 76 10.01 2.85 -10.64
CA ALA A 76 9.08 3.63 -9.85
C ALA A 76 9.30 3.46 -8.34
N HIS A 77 8.85 4.45 -7.56
CA HIS A 77 8.75 4.40 -6.11
C HIS A 77 7.30 4.44 -5.67
N LEU A 78 6.99 3.88 -4.51
CA LEU A 78 5.69 3.97 -3.85
C LEU A 78 5.86 4.68 -2.51
N LEU A 79 5.14 5.78 -2.34
CA LEU A 79 5.15 6.60 -1.12
C LEU A 79 3.77 6.54 -0.47
N PHE A 80 3.72 6.01 0.75
CA PHE A 80 2.56 6.13 1.63
C PHE A 80 2.70 7.38 2.50
N VAL A 81 1.73 8.28 2.38
CA VAL A 81 1.61 9.49 3.23
C VAL A 81 0.49 9.26 4.23
N SER A 82 0.86 9.07 5.47
CA SER A 82 -0.03 8.67 6.55
C SER A 82 -0.18 9.82 7.55
N TYR A 83 -1.14 10.71 7.31
CA TYR A 83 -1.24 11.96 8.07
C TYR A 83 -1.47 11.72 9.57
N LEU A 84 -0.91 12.62 10.37
CA LEU A 84 -1.09 12.69 11.81
C LEU A 84 -1.92 13.91 12.20
N ASN A 85 -2.67 13.80 13.29
CA ASN A 85 -3.44 14.89 13.90
C ASN A 85 -4.47 15.54 12.96
N ASP A 86 -5.03 14.76 12.02
CA ASP A 86 -6.18 15.21 11.25
C ASP A 86 -7.45 15.08 12.09
N HIS A 87 -7.80 16.15 12.82
CA HIS A 87 -8.92 16.14 13.74
C HIS A 87 -10.29 16.05 13.05
N ASP A 88 -10.39 16.43 11.77
CA ASP A 88 -11.66 16.40 11.02
C ASP A 88 -12.11 14.96 10.74
N VAL A 89 -11.16 14.02 10.68
CA VAL A 89 -11.41 12.61 10.37
C VAL A 89 -11.03 11.66 11.50
N ASP A 90 -10.79 12.18 12.71
CA ASP A 90 -10.32 11.40 13.87
C ASP A 90 -9.03 10.63 13.57
N GLY A 91 -8.10 11.32 12.89
CA GLY A 91 -6.82 10.76 12.45
C GLY A 91 -5.88 10.43 13.61
N PRO A 92 -4.96 9.45 13.44
CA PRO A 92 -4.01 9.09 14.49
C PRO A 92 -3.13 10.26 14.90
N SER A 93 -2.79 10.35 16.18
CA SER A 93 -1.86 11.35 16.70
C SER A 93 -0.40 10.90 16.74
N ASN A 94 -0.15 9.62 16.46
CA ASN A 94 1.18 9.02 16.52
C ASN A 94 1.46 8.13 15.30
N SER A 95 2.72 8.07 14.88
CA SER A 95 3.17 7.30 13.72
C SER A 95 3.19 5.78 13.97
N GLU A 96 3.26 5.36 15.24
CA GLU A 96 3.28 3.97 15.66
C GLU A 96 2.00 3.24 15.27
N VAL A 97 0.85 3.92 15.33
CA VAL A 97 -0.44 3.40 14.84
C VAL A 97 -0.36 3.07 13.35
N TRP A 98 0.27 3.92 12.54
CA TRP A 98 0.45 3.65 11.13
C TRP A 98 1.41 2.48 10.90
N SER A 99 2.55 2.45 11.60
CA SER A 99 3.49 1.32 11.53
C SER A 99 2.81 -0.01 11.87
N ALA A 100 2.06 -0.05 12.97
CA ALA A 100 1.32 -1.25 13.39
C ALA A 100 0.25 -1.64 12.37
N THR A 101 -0.39 -0.67 11.70
CA THR A 101 -1.37 -0.92 10.65
C THR A 101 -0.73 -1.58 9.42
N PHE A 102 0.45 -1.09 8.99
CA PHE A 102 1.19 -1.72 7.89
C PHE A 102 1.70 -3.12 8.29
N ASP A 103 2.25 -3.29 9.49
CA ASP A 103 2.73 -4.60 9.96
C ASP A 103 1.57 -5.62 10.05
N ALA A 104 0.39 -5.20 10.51
CA ALA A 104 -0.80 -6.04 10.55
C ALA A 104 -1.28 -6.45 9.14
N ALA A 105 -1.21 -5.53 8.18
CA ALA A 105 -1.56 -5.80 6.79
C ALA A 105 -0.56 -6.74 6.11
N ASP A 106 0.74 -6.51 6.31
CA ASP A 106 1.79 -7.38 5.82
C ASP A 106 1.61 -8.80 6.37
N TYR A 107 1.37 -8.94 7.67
CA TYR A 107 1.07 -10.23 8.30
C TYR A 107 -0.16 -10.90 7.68
N ALA A 108 -1.29 -10.18 7.57
CA ALA A 108 -2.53 -10.70 7.03
C ALA A 108 -2.42 -11.12 5.55
N LEU A 109 -1.61 -10.40 4.77
CA LEU A 109 -1.36 -10.69 3.35
C LEU A 109 -0.23 -11.70 3.14
N GLY A 110 0.41 -12.18 4.21
CA GLY A 110 1.55 -13.10 4.15
C GLY A 110 2.81 -12.48 3.54
N ILE A 111 2.91 -11.14 3.51
CA ILE A 111 4.07 -10.42 2.99
C ILE A 111 5.22 -10.60 3.98
N LYS A 112 6.38 -10.98 3.45
CA LYS A 112 7.62 -11.02 4.21
C LYS A 112 8.45 -9.80 3.84
N ARG A 113 9.05 -9.14 4.83
CA ARG A 113 10.03 -8.08 4.58
C ARG A 113 11.11 -8.59 3.63
N ASN A 114 11.26 -7.93 2.48
CA ASN A 114 12.26 -8.29 1.49
C ASN A 114 13.10 -7.06 1.06
N PRO A 115 14.26 -7.24 0.43
CA PRO A 115 15.13 -6.12 0.06
C PRO A 115 14.55 -5.18 -1.02
N LEU A 116 13.58 -5.66 -1.82
CA LEU A 116 12.87 -4.82 -2.80
C LEU A 116 11.92 -3.85 -2.10
N SER A 117 11.32 -4.27 -0.98
CA SER A 117 10.37 -3.44 -0.26
C SER A 117 11.05 -2.22 0.38
N SER A 118 12.22 -2.38 1.00
CA SER A 118 12.90 -1.27 1.70
C SER A 118 13.50 -0.20 0.78
N LYS A 119 13.74 -0.50 -0.50
CA LYS A 119 14.36 0.47 -1.44
C LYS A 119 13.33 1.32 -2.19
N PHE A 120 12.17 0.74 -2.50
CA PHE A 120 11.18 1.37 -3.38
C PHE A 120 9.85 1.68 -2.70
N LEU A 121 9.60 1.15 -1.49
CA LEU A 121 8.49 1.57 -0.65
C LEU A 121 8.96 2.52 0.44
N HIS A 122 8.26 3.64 0.56
CA HIS A 122 8.53 4.70 1.51
C HIS A 122 7.28 4.98 2.32
N HIS A 123 7.49 5.28 3.60
CA HIS A 123 6.43 5.69 4.51
C HIS A 123 6.81 7.02 5.13
N THR A 124 5.86 7.95 5.20
CA THR A 124 6.00 9.22 5.92
C THR A 124 4.70 9.54 6.64
N SER A 125 4.81 10.16 7.81
CA SER A 125 3.66 10.50 8.64
C SER A 125 3.68 11.98 9.04
N PRO A 126 3.46 12.90 8.09
CA PRO A 126 3.46 14.32 8.39
C PRO A 126 2.22 14.70 9.22
N CYS A 127 2.38 15.63 10.16
CA CYS A 127 1.24 16.27 10.81
C CYS A 127 0.47 17.13 9.79
N VAL A 128 -0.87 17.09 9.83
CA VAL A 128 -1.69 18.09 9.14
C VAL A 128 -1.40 19.45 9.75
N ALA A 129 -1.13 20.45 8.91
CA ALA A 129 -0.90 21.80 9.39
C ALA A 129 -2.17 22.31 10.07
N SER A 130 -2.04 22.77 11.32
CA SER A 130 -3.10 23.53 11.97
C SER A 130 -3.31 24.80 11.14
N THR A 131 -4.47 24.96 10.52
CA THR A 131 -4.85 26.25 9.95
C THR A 131 -5.04 27.20 11.12
N ILE A 132 -4.09 28.12 11.32
CA ILE A 132 -4.15 29.19 12.32
C ILE A 132 -5.15 30.25 11.84
#